data_AF-T1C9T5-F1
#
_entry.id   AF-T1C9T5-F1
#
_cell.length_a   1.000
_cell.length_b   1.000
_cell.length_c   1.000
_cell.angle_alpha   90.00
_cell.angle_beta   90.00
_cell.angle_gamma   90.00
#
_symmetry.space_group_name_H-M   'P 1'
#
loop_
_entity.id
_entity.type
_entity.pdbx_description
1 polymer ?
#
loop_
_entity_poly.entity_id
_entity_poly.type
_entity_poly.pdbx_seq_one_letter_code
_entity_poly.pdbx_strand_id
1 'polypeptide(L)'
;MPAPAEMMHLAGRLLREALVGLKDLERSRSQARDRFHIQLPPPEPGAPPLGQLTVEELMLALFSQHDAHAVDAVRWLRERHDEVKAHELALVQAFRAAFIEFLGRLDPAELEARFAQGRRGKPDPSHYWGLFTSFYRNLLDRPADHLPPTFVEGFAAAYKESLHPQTLDMPRSMRPVRTHEG
;
A
#
# COMPACT_ATOMS: atom_id res chain seq x y z
N MET A 1 -7.95 40.05 -22.82
CA MET A 1 -7.04 38.97 -22.39
C MET A 1 -6.22 39.51 -21.23
N PRO A 2 -6.05 38.78 -20.11
CA PRO A 2 -5.23 39.23 -18.99
C PRO A 2 -3.79 39.53 -19.44
N ALA A 3 -3.11 40.43 -18.74
CA ALA A 3 -1.69 40.67 -19.03
C ALA A 3 -0.85 39.41 -18.75
N PRO A 4 0.26 39.17 -19.48
CA PRO A 4 1.10 37.97 -19.27
C PRO A 4 1.54 37.76 -17.81
N ALA A 5 1.84 38.85 -17.09
CA ALA A 5 2.21 38.80 -15.67
C ALA A 5 1.04 38.36 -14.77
N GLU A 6 -0.18 38.81 -15.03
CA GLU A 6 -1.38 38.40 -14.29
C GLU A 6 -1.67 36.91 -14.51
N MET A 7 -1.46 36.43 -15.74
CA MET A 7 -1.61 35.01 -16.08
C MET A 7 -0.60 34.14 -15.33
N MET A 8 0.68 34.55 -15.31
CA MET A 8 1.73 33.85 -14.56
C MET A 8 1.45 33.84 -13.05
N HIS A 9 0.97 34.96 -12.50
CA HIS A 9 0.60 35.03 -11.09
C HIS A 9 -0.59 34.10 -10.76
N LEU A 10 -1.60 34.04 -11.63
CA LEU A 10 -2.70 33.09 -11.49
C LEU A 10 -2.21 31.64 -11.58
N ALA A 11 -1.35 31.32 -12.54
CA ALA A 11 -0.78 29.98 -12.69
C ALA A 11 0.02 29.56 -11.45
N GLY A 12 0.82 30.45 -10.88
CA GLY A 12 1.56 30.20 -9.63
C GLY A 12 0.63 29.92 -8.45
N ARG A 13 -0.47 30.68 -8.31
CA ARG A 13 -1.48 30.43 -7.27
C ARG A 13 -2.19 29.08 -7.47
N LEU A 14 -2.58 28.75 -8.69
CA LEU A 14 -3.20 27.45 -9.01
C LEU A 14 -2.26 26.28 -8.71
N LEU A 15 -0.98 26.41 -9.08
CA LEU A 15 0.04 25.40 -8.78
C LEU A 15 0.21 25.22 -7.27
N ARG A 16 0.26 26.32 -6.51
CA ARG A 16 0.35 26.28 -5.05
C ARG A 16 -0.80 25.49 -4.45
N GLU A 17 -2.04 25.80 -4.81
CA GLU A 17 -3.22 25.09 -4.28
C GLU A 17 -3.25 23.61 -4.70
N ALA A 18 -2.81 23.29 -5.92
CA ALA A 18 -2.66 21.90 -6.35
C ALA A 18 -1.63 21.13 -5.50
N LEU A 19 -0.50 21.76 -5.16
CA LEU A 19 0.53 21.15 -4.30
C LEU A 19 0.08 21.02 -2.84
N VAL A 20 -0.73 21.95 -2.32
CA VAL A 20 -1.38 21.80 -1.01
C VAL A 20 -2.22 20.53 -0.99
N GLY A 21 -3.13 20.37 -1.96
CA GLY A 21 -3.98 19.19 -2.06
C GLY A 21 -3.19 17.89 -2.21
N LEU A 22 -2.14 17.90 -3.03
CA LEU A 22 -1.27 16.73 -3.21
C LEU A 22 -0.54 16.35 -1.92
N LYS A 23 -0.10 17.34 -1.13
CA LYS A 23 0.55 17.11 0.17
C LYS A 23 -0.43 16.53 1.19
N ASP A 24 -1.68 16.99 1.20
CA ASP A 24 -2.71 16.43 2.09
C ASP A 24 -3.06 14.99 1.72
N LEU A 25 -3.10 14.65 0.43
CA LEU A 25 -3.23 13.27 -0.04
C LEU A 25 -2.06 12.39 0.44
N GLU A 26 -0.82 12.87 0.32
CA GLU A 26 0.35 12.13 0.81
C GLU A 26 0.30 11.89 2.32
N ARG A 27 -0.17 12.89 3.09
CA ARG A 27 -0.37 12.74 4.54
C ARG A 27 -1.43 11.68 4.84
N SER A 28 -2.57 11.72 4.14
CA SER A 28 -3.65 10.74 4.32
C SER A 28 -3.18 9.31 4.00
N ARG A 29 -2.43 9.14 2.91
CA ARG A 29 -1.82 7.87 2.51
C ARG A 29 -0.82 7.34 3.54
N SER A 30 0.00 8.23 4.10
CA SER A 30 0.96 7.88 5.16
C SER A 30 0.22 7.41 6.42
N GLN A 31 -0.82 8.12 6.85
CA GLN A 31 -1.66 7.71 7.99
C GLN A 31 -2.34 6.36 7.75
N ALA A 32 -2.87 6.12 6.55
CA ALA A 32 -3.45 4.84 6.19
C ALA A 32 -2.41 3.71 6.29
N ARG A 33 -1.21 3.92 5.75
CA ARG A 33 -0.11 2.95 5.84
C ARG A 33 0.32 2.67 7.27
N ASP A 34 0.42 3.70 8.11
CA ASP A 34 0.82 3.56 9.52
C ASP A 34 -0.16 2.71 10.31
N ARG A 35 -1.46 2.85 10.03
CA ARG A 35 -2.53 2.04 10.67
C ARG A 35 -2.40 0.54 10.38
N PHE A 36 -1.79 0.17 9.26
CA PHE A 36 -1.50 -1.22 8.88
C PHE A 36 -0.02 -1.60 9.03
N HIS A 37 0.79 -0.78 9.71
CA HIS A 37 2.23 -0.99 9.89
C HIS A 37 3.01 -1.19 8.57
N ILE A 38 2.58 -0.50 7.50
CA ILE A 38 3.19 -0.61 6.17
C ILE A 38 4.41 0.31 6.07
N GLN A 39 5.58 -0.30 6.23
CA GLN A 39 6.87 0.33 5.95
C GLN A 39 7.26 0.09 4.49
N LEU A 40 7.47 1.18 3.75
CA LEU A 40 8.00 1.19 2.38
C LEU A 40 9.45 1.68 2.41
N PRO A 41 10.27 1.28 1.40
CA PRO A 41 11.58 1.89 1.20
C PRO A 41 11.48 3.42 1.11
N PRO A 42 12.53 4.15 1.53
CA PRO A 42 12.58 5.58 1.31
C PRO A 42 12.49 5.90 -0.19
N PRO A 43 11.93 7.07 -0.57
CA PRO A 43 11.88 7.48 -1.96
C PRO A 43 13.29 7.64 -2.55
N GLU A 44 13.38 7.55 -3.88
CA GLU A 44 14.64 7.72 -4.61
C GLU A 44 15.36 9.03 -4.21
N PRO A 45 16.68 8.97 -3.96
CA PRO A 45 17.45 10.13 -3.54
C PRO A 45 17.49 11.19 -4.66
N GLY A 46 17.37 12.47 -4.27
CA GLY A 46 17.54 13.61 -5.16
C GLY A 46 16.25 14.34 -5.53
N ALA A 47 15.08 13.68 -5.46
CA ALA A 47 13.79 14.34 -5.63
C ALA A 47 13.35 15.08 -4.35
N PRO A 48 12.66 16.23 -4.45
CA PRO A 48 12.18 16.94 -3.27
C PRO A 48 11.07 16.14 -2.56
N PRO A 49 11.16 15.92 -1.23
CA PRO A 49 10.20 15.10 -0.50
C PRO A 49 8.89 15.85 -0.23
N LEU A 50 7.81 15.40 -0.85
CA LEU A 50 6.46 15.98 -0.72
C LEU A 50 5.97 16.06 0.74
N GLY A 51 6.21 15.01 1.53
CA GLY A 51 5.75 14.94 2.92
C GLY A 51 6.49 15.86 3.89
N GLN A 52 7.75 16.20 3.60
CA GLN A 52 8.66 16.86 4.57
C GLN A 52 8.74 18.38 4.39
N LEU A 53 8.63 18.88 3.16
CA LEU A 53 8.75 20.32 2.87
C LEU A 53 7.42 21.06 3.01
N THR A 54 7.47 22.36 3.32
CA THR A 54 6.33 23.26 3.10
C THR A 54 6.04 23.41 1.60
N VAL A 55 4.87 23.92 1.25
CA VAL A 55 4.50 24.09 -0.17
C VAL A 55 5.43 25.11 -0.85
N GLU A 56 5.80 26.17 -0.13
CA GLU A 56 6.72 27.20 -0.59
C GLU A 56 8.13 26.64 -0.83
N GLU A 57 8.65 25.86 0.13
CA GLU A 57 9.95 25.17 -0.03
C GLU A 57 9.92 24.14 -1.16
N LEU A 58 8.81 23.41 -1.32
CA LEU A 58 8.64 22.43 -2.39
C LEU A 58 8.65 23.11 -3.76
N MET A 59 7.92 24.22 -3.92
CA MET A 59 7.94 24.99 -5.17
C MET A 59 9.34 25.50 -5.49
N LEU A 60 10.02 26.09 -4.52
CA LEU A 60 11.41 26.57 -4.69
C LEU A 60 12.36 25.44 -5.07
N ALA A 61 12.24 24.27 -4.42
CA ALA A 61 13.05 23.11 -4.71
C ALA A 61 12.79 22.57 -6.12
N LEU A 62 11.51 22.44 -6.52
CA LEU A 62 11.14 21.97 -7.86
C LEU A 62 11.68 22.90 -8.95
N PHE A 63 11.53 24.21 -8.80
CA PHE A 63 12.04 25.16 -9.81
C PHE A 63 13.57 25.17 -9.86
N SER A 64 14.24 25.25 -8.71
CA SER A 64 15.70 25.32 -8.65
C SER A 64 16.36 24.03 -9.17
N GLN A 65 15.81 22.87 -8.81
CA GLN A 65 16.35 21.59 -9.26
C GLN A 65 16.02 21.30 -10.73
N HIS A 66 14.90 21.82 -11.24
CA HIS A 66 14.58 21.73 -12.66
C HIS A 66 15.52 22.57 -13.51
N ASP A 67 15.77 23.80 -13.11
CA ASP A 67 16.72 24.69 -13.78
C ASP A 67 18.15 24.10 -13.72
N ALA A 68 18.52 23.48 -12.60
CA ALA A 68 19.77 22.74 -12.44
C ALA A 68 19.80 21.36 -13.14
N HIS A 69 18.73 20.96 -13.85
CA HIS A 69 18.58 19.67 -14.54
C HIS A 69 18.74 18.43 -13.62
N ALA A 70 18.60 18.61 -12.31
CA ALA A 70 18.66 17.53 -11.33
C ALA A 70 17.33 16.77 -11.25
N VAL A 71 16.21 17.44 -11.51
CA VAL A 71 14.85 16.86 -11.50
C VAL A 71 14.03 17.41 -12.67
N ASP A 72 13.30 16.56 -13.39
CA ASP A 72 12.22 17.03 -14.26
C ASP A 72 10.96 17.26 -13.41
N ALA A 73 10.63 18.53 -13.15
CA ALA A 73 9.50 18.89 -12.28
C ALA A 73 8.15 18.40 -12.81
N VAL A 74 7.97 18.33 -14.13
CA VAL A 74 6.74 17.83 -14.75
C VAL A 74 6.65 16.33 -14.58
N ARG A 75 7.74 15.61 -14.84
CA ARG A 75 7.81 14.17 -14.60
C ARG A 75 7.60 13.83 -13.12
N TRP A 76 8.27 14.56 -12.23
CA TRP A 76 8.12 14.41 -10.78
C TRP A 76 6.64 14.53 -10.37
N LEU A 77 5.94 15.55 -10.90
CA LEU A 77 4.53 15.74 -10.57
C LEU A 77 3.67 14.58 -11.08
N ARG A 78 3.92 14.07 -12.29
CA ARG A 78 3.22 12.88 -12.82
C ARG A 78 3.44 11.66 -11.97
N GLU A 79 4.69 11.38 -11.60
CA GLU A 79 5.06 10.24 -10.74
C GLU A 79 4.35 10.31 -9.38
N ARG A 80 4.26 11.49 -8.75
CA ARG A 80 3.50 11.66 -7.50
C ARG A 80 2.00 11.37 -7.68
N HIS A 81 1.40 11.74 -8.81
CA HIS A 81 -0.01 11.39 -9.07
C HIS A 81 -0.19 9.90 -9.33
N ASP A 82 0.75 9.26 -10.03
CA ASP A 82 0.68 7.83 -10.30
C ASP A 82 0.89 7.01 -9.02
N GLU A 83 1.72 7.47 -8.08
CA GLU A 83 1.83 6.89 -6.74
C GLU A 83 0.53 6.97 -5.93
N VAL A 84 -0.23 8.07 -6.06
CA VAL A 84 -1.56 8.20 -5.44
C VAL A 84 -2.52 7.16 -6.04
N LYS A 85 -2.56 7.02 -7.38
CA LYS A 85 -3.41 6.01 -8.03
C LYS A 85 -3.01 4.58 -7.66
N ALA A 86 -1.70 4.31 -7.62
CA ALA A 86 -1.18 3.01 -7.25
C ALA A 86 -1.56 2.64 -5.82
N HIS A 87 -1.54 3.60 -4.90
CA HIS A 87 -2.01 3.41 -3.53
C HIS A 87 -3.48 2.98 -3.46
N GLU A 88 -4.38 3.66 -4.18
CA GLU A 88 -5.81 3.31 -4.18
C GLU A 88 -6.04 1.88 -4.69
N LEU A 89 -5.36 1.50 -5.79
CA LEU A 89 -5.44 0.15 -6.32
C LEU A 89 -4.88 -0.87 -5.32
N ALA A 90 -3.75 -0.54 -4.69
CA ALA A 90 -3.09 -1.39 -3.70
C ALA A 90 -3.98 -1.65 -2.48
N LEU A 91 -4.70 -0.63 -1.99
CA LEU A 91 -5.66 -0.80 -0.89
C LEU A 91 -6.74 -1.84 -1.22
N VAL A 92 -7.34 -1.76 -2.41
CA VAL A 92 -8.41 -2.68 -2.82
C VAL A 92 -7.88 -4.10 -2.98
N GLN A 93 -6.72 -4.27 -3.61
CA GLN A 93 -6.11 -5.59 -3.79
C GLN A 93 -5.68 -6.20 -2.45
N ALA A 94 -5.03 -5.42 -1.60
CA ALA A 94 -4.60 -5.84 -0.27
C ALA A 94 -5.77 -6.26 0.61
N PHE A 95 -6.85 -5.47 0.59
CA PHE A 95 -8.06 -5.79 1.36
C PHE A 95 -8.68 -7.10 0.89
N ARG A 96 -8.81 -7.30 -0.42
CA ARG A 96 -9.33 -8.55 -0.99
C ARG A 96 -8.47 -9.75 -0.59
N ALA A 97 -7.16 -9.64 -0.73
CA ALA A 97 -6.23 -10.72 -0.40
C ALA A 97 -6.28 -11.08 1.09
N ALA A 98 -6.15 -10.08 1.96
CA ALA A 98 -6.21 -10.26 3.41
C ALA A 98 -7.54 -10.84 3.87
N PHE A 99 -8.66 -10.43 3.25
CA PHE A 99 -9.98 -10.95 3.55
C PHE A 99 -10.12 -12.43 3.16
N ILE A 100 -9.67 -12.82 1.96
CA ILE A 100 -9.71 -14.21 1.51
C ILE A 100 -8.83 -15.10 2.40
N GLU A 101 -7.60 -14.66 2.71
CA GLU A 101 -6.70 -15.38 3.62
C GLU A 101 -7.34 -15.54 5.01
N PHE A 102 -7.92 -14.46 5.53
CA PHE A 102 -8.60 -14.48 6.81
C PHE A 102 -9.78 -15.46 6.84
N LEU A 103 -10.61 -15.48 5.79
CA LEU A 103 -11.70 -16.46 5.66
C LEU A 103 -11.18 -17.90 5.56
N GLY A 104 -10.07 -18.14 4.86
CA GLY A 104 -9.43 -19.46 4.80
C GLY A 104 -9.08 -20.01 6.19
N ARG A 105 -8.68 -19.14 7.12
CA ARG A 105 -8.40 -19.54 8.51
C ARG A 105 -9.65 -19.95 9.30
N LEU A 106 -10.83 -19.61 8.80
CA LEU A 106 -12.12 -20.05 9.32
C LEU A 106 -12.63 -21.32 8.64
N ASP A 107 -11.88 -21.89 7.69
CA ASP A 107 -12.22 -23.16 7.05
C ASP A 107 -12.38 -24.25 8.12
N PRO A 108 -13.55 -24.91 8.19
CA PRO A 108 -13.78 -26.00 9.13
C PRO A 108 -12.69 -27.08 9.12
N ALA A 109 -12.13 -27.42 7.95
CA ALA A 109 -11.08 -28.42 7.83
C ALA A 109 -9.74 -27.94 8.43
N GLU A 110 -9.40 -26.66 8.23
CA GLU A 110 -8.19 -26.06 8.80
C GLU A 110 -8.31 -25.92 10.33
N LEU A 111 -9.50 -25.56 10.81
CA LEU A 111 -9.80 -25.51 12.24
C LEU A 111 -9.77 -26.90 12.87
N GLU A 112 -10.34 -27.92 12.22
CA GLU A 112 -10.31 -29.30 12.71
C GLU A 112 -8.86 -29.82 12.83
N ALA A 113 -8.02 -29.56 11.82
CA ALA A 113 -6.60 -29.92 11.86
C ALA A 113 -5.85 -29.21 13.00
N ARG A 114 -6.08 -27.90 13.20
CA ARG A 114 -5.50 -27.13 14.32
C ARG A 114 -5.95 -27.65 15.67
N PHE A 115 -7.23 -27.96 15.83
CA PHE A 115 -7.79 -28.47 17.08
C PHE A 115 -7.38 -29.93 17.36
N ALA A 116 -7.07 -30.71 16.33
CA ALA A 116 -6.50 -32.05 16.47
C ALA A 116 -5.02 -32.04 16.90
N GLN A 117 -4.26 -30.98 16.55
CA GLN A 117 -2.89 -30.76 16.99
C GLN A 117 -2.83 -30.48 18.50
N GLY A 118 -2.63 -31.53 19.30
CA GLY A 118 -2.60 -31.46 20.77
C GLY A 118 -3.35 -32.59 21.48
N ARG A 119 -4.04 -33.46 20.74
CA ARG A 119 -4.76 -34.61 21.30
C ARG A 119 -4.23 -35.96 20.83
N ARG A 120 -4.24 -36.91 21.76
CA ARG A 120 -4.23 -38.36 21.48
C ARG A 120 -5.62 -38.89 21.88
N GLY A 121 -6.49 -39.18 20.91
CA GLY A 121 -7.85 -39.70 21.18
C GLY A 121 -8.85 -39.45 20.06
N LYS A 122 -10.03 -40.10 20.12
CA LYS A 122 -11.10 -39.93 19.13
C LYS A 122 -11.68 -38.51 19.17
N PRO A 123 -12.03 -37.92 18.00
CA PRO A 123 -12.65 -36.61 17.94
C PRO A 123 -14.06 -36.62 18.58
N ASP A 124 -14.33 -35.65 19.45
CA ASP A 124 -15.65 -35.40 20.07
C ASP A 124 -16.27 -34.11 19.51
N PRO A 125 -17.32 -34.20 18.66
CA PRO A 125 -17.93 -33.05 17.99
C PRO A 125 -18.37 -31.91 18.92
N SER A 126 -18.84 -32.23 20.14
CA SER A 126 -19.28 -31.24 21.13
C SER A 126 -18.12 -30.35 21.59
N HIS A 127 -16.93 -30.95 21.74
CA HIS A 127 -15.71 -30.23 22.11
C HIS A 127 -15.21 -29.32 20.98
N TYR A 128 -15.26 -29.77 19.71
CA TYR A 128 -14.86 -28.95 18.56
C TYR A 128 -15.73 -27.69 18.42
N TRP A 129 -17.03 -27.81 18.69
CA TRP A 129 -17.93 -26.65 18.72
C TRP A 129 -17.58 -25.64 19.82
N GLY A 130 -17.18 -26.12 21.01
CA GLY A 130 -16.66 -25.28 22.09
C GLY A 130 -15.38 -24.52 21.71
N LEU A 131 -14.45 -25.19 21.03
CA LEU A 131 -13.22 -24.58 20.52
C LEU A 131 -13.53 -23.53 19.45
N PHE A 132 -14.44 -23.82 18.51
CA PHE A 132 -14.88 -22.84 17.52
C PHE A 132 -15.52 -21.60 18.15
N THR A 133 -16.47 -21.77 19.06
CA THR A 133 -17.18 -20.65 19.71
C THR A 133 -16.25 -19.79 20.56
N SER A 134 -15.28 -20.38 21.26
CA SER A 134 -14.24 -19.64 21.97
C SER A 134 -13.32 -18.87 21.03
N PHE A 135 -12.86 -19.50 19.95
CA PHE A 135 -12.07 -18.84 18.90
C PHE A 135 -12.82 -17.66 18.26
N TYR A 136 -14.09 -17.86 17.89
CA TYR A 136 -14.93 -16.81 17.32
C TYR A 136 -15.17 -15.66 18.31
N ARG A 137 -15.35 -15.95 19.60
CA ARG A 137 -15.48 -14.91 20.64
C ARG A 137 -14.20 -14.10 20.78
N ASN A 138 -13.04 -14.75 20.84
CA ASN A 138 -11.74 -14.07 20.90
C ASN A 138 -11.46 -13.23 19.65
N LEU A 139 -12.05 -13.59 18.51
CA LEU A 139 -11.96 -12.80 17.28
C LEU A 139 -12.71 -11.48 17.39
N LEU A 140 -13.87 -11.50 18.07
CA LEU A 140 -14.77 -10.36 18.25
C LEU A 140 -14.47 -9.55 19.52
N ASP A 141 -13.81 -10.13 20.51
CA ASP A 141 -13.40 -9.48 21.77
C ASP A 141 -12.15 -8.62 21.56
N ARG A 142 -12.23 -7.69 20.60
CA ARG A 142 -11.22 -6.67 20.32
C ARG A 142 -11.86 -5.29 20.34
N PRO A 143 -11.11 -4.24 20.72
CA PRO A 143 -11.63 -2.88 20.61
C PRO A 143 -12.07 -2.59 19.17
N ALA A 144 -13.14 -1.83 18.99
CA ALA A 144 -13.79 -1.60 17.69
C ALA A 144 -12.82 -1.14 16.57
N ASP A 145 -11.69 -0.53 16.93
CA ASP A 145 -10.69 -0.03 15.99
C ASP A 145 -9.56 -1.02 15.62
N HIS A 146 -9.53 -2.22 16.21
CA HIS A 146 -8.42 -3.16 16.10
C HIS A 146 -8.78 -4.39 15.27
N LEU A 147 -8.16 -4.48 14.10
CA LEU A 147 -8.23 -5.67 13.25
C LEU A 147 -7.39 -6.82 13.83
N PRO A 148 -7.73 -8.09 13.52
CA PRO A 148 -6.89 -9.23 13.89
C PRO A 148 -5.45 -9.03 13.39
N PRO A 149 -4.41 -9.31 14.20
CA PRO A 149 -3.01 -9.13 13.78
C PRO A 149 -2.69 -9.83 12.45
N THR A 150 -3.26 -11.02 12.26
CA THR A 150 -3.09 -11.82 11.05
C THR A 150 -3.71 -11.16 9.81
N PHE A 151 -4.81 -10.43 9.99
CA PHE A 151 -5.40 -9.65 8.90
C PHE A 151 -4.50 -8.46 8.55
N VAL A 152 -3.99 -7.76 9.57
CA VAL A 152 -3.08 -6.62 9.40
C VAL A 152 -1.80 -7.04 8.68
N GLU A 153 -1.22 -8.17 9.07
CA GLU A 153 -0.04 -8.76 8.44
C GLU A 153 -0.30 -9.15 6.97
N GLY A 154 -1.39 -9.89 6.70
CA GLY A 154 -1.76 -10.29 5.34
C GLY A 154 -2.06 -9.09 4.44
N PHE A 155 -2.72 -8.07 4.99
CA PHE A 155 -2.96 -6.80 4.30
C PHE A 155 -1.66 -6.08 3.95
N ALA A 156 -0.75 -5.93 4.92
CA ALA A 156 0.51 -5.23 4.71
C ALA A 156 1.39 -5.95 3.66
N ALA A 157 1.39 -7.28 3.66
CA ALA A 157 2.10 -8.09 2.67
C ALA A 157 1.51 -7.89 1.26
N ALA A 158 0.19 -8.08 1.11
CA ALA A 158 -0.49 -7.94 -0.17
C ALA A 158 -0.42 -6.50 -0.74
N TYR A 159 -0.46 -5.49 0.14
CA TYR A 159 -0.27 -4.11 -0.26
C TYR A 159 1.11 -3.87 -0.87
N LYS A 160 2.19 -4.35 -0.22
CA LYS A 160 3.56 -4.18 -0.74
C LYS A 160 3.74 -4.88 -2.09
N GLU A 161 3.17 -6.08 -2.24
CA GLU A 161 3.18 -6.83 -3.49
C GLU A 161 2.48 -6.06 -4.63
N SER A 162 1.33 -5.45 -4.34
CA SER A 162 0.58 -4.69 -5.35
C SER A 162 1.29 -3.41 -5.84
N LEU A 163 2.19 -2.83 -5.03
CA LEU A 163 3.01 -1.67 -5.43
C LEU A 163 4.22 -2.05 -6.29
N HIS A 164 4.70 -3.28 -6.14
CA HIS A 164 5.81 -3.82 -6.91
C HIS A 164 5.39 -5.13 -7.56
N PRO A 165 4.59 -5.09 -8.64
CA PRO A 165 4.26 -6.29 -9.39
C PRO A 165 5.52 -6.78 -10.12
N GLN A 166 6.40 -7.51 -9.41
CA GLN A 166 7.44 -8.32 -10.02
C GLN A 166 7.10 -9.79 -9.77
N THR A 167 6.70 -10.46 -10.86
CA THR A 167 6.71 -11.92 -11.04
C THR A 167 5.60 -12.75 -10.37
N LEU A 168 4.35 -12.57 -10.80
CA LEU A 168 3.35 -13.65 -10.69
C LEU A 168 2.35 -13.67 -11.85
N ASP A 169 2.85 -13.57 -13.09
CA ASP A 169 2.29 -14.33 -14.22
C ASP A 169 3.21 -14.25 -15.46
N MET A 170 4.24 -15.08 -15.49
CA MET A 170 4.85 -15.49 -16.76
C MET A 170 4.86 -17.02 -16.77
N PRO A 171 4.06 -17.69 -17.63
CA PRO A 171 4.21 -19.13 -17.79
C PRO A 171 5.66 -19.44 -18.17
N ARG A 172 6.22 -20.52 -17.60
CA ARG A 172 7.61 -20.97 -17.82
C ARG A 172 7.99 -21.10 -19.31
N SER A 173 7.01 -21.09 -20.21
CA SER A 173 7.12 -21.19 -21.67
C SER A 173 7.73 -19.99 -22.39
N MET A 174 7.96 -18.84 -21.72
CA MET A 174 8.37 -17.60 -22.42
C MET A 174 9.67 -16.97 -21.91
N ARG A 175 10.49 -17.72 -21.16
CA ARG A 175 11.89 -17.29 -20.92
C ARG A 175 12.66 -17.39 -22.24
N PRO A 176 13.34 -16.33 -22.71
CA PRO A 176 14.19 -16.45 -23.88
C PRO A 176 15.29 -17.47 -23.59
N VAL A 177 15.35 -18.51 -24.41
CA VAL A 177 16.49 -19.43 -24.47
C VAL A 177 17.70 -18.57 -24.80
N ARG A 178 18.69 -18.51 -23.91
CA ARG A 178 20.00 -17.97 -24.28
C ARG A 178 20.59 -18.94 -25.29
N THR A 179 20.47 -18.61 -26.57
CA THR A 179 21.30 -19.21 -27.61
C THR A 179 22.73 -18.77 -27.33
N HIS A 180 23.52 -19.67 -26.75
CA HIS A 180 24.97 -19.58 -26.85
C HIS A 180 25.33 -19.98 -28.29
N GLU A 181 25.59 -18.98 -29.13
CA GLU A 181 26.51 -19.17 -30.25
C GLU A 181 27.94 -19.15 -29.70
N GLY A 182 28.74 -20.13 -30.13
CA GLY A 182 30.12 -20.38 -29.72
C GLY A 182 30.50 -21.82 -30.00
#